data_AF-A0A8J3Y497-F1
#
_entry.id   AF-A0A8J3Y497-F1
#
_cell.length_a   1.000
_cell.length_b   1.000
_cell.length_c   1.000
_cell.angle_alpha   90.00
_cell.angle_beta   90.00
_cell.angle_gamma   90.00
#
_symmetry.space_group_name_H-M   'P 1'
#
loop_
_entity.id
_entity.type
_entity.pdbx_description
1 polymer ?
#
loop_
_entity_poly.entity_id
_entity_poly.type
_entity_poly.pdbx_seq_one_letter_code
_entity_poly.pdbx_strand_id
1 'polypeptide(L)'
;MKATHNPPTETRPTPAELLRGAATYLRLHGWTTGQFYDLTGGDSDAFPPACTAGAITIAAYGRFIASGICTLDEPEPEHYDAMRAMRFLADYLDSDRTPDEGFPPSSIDVIGDWNDHPGRTLDEVVDALTTAANEWSTATAGSIR
;
A
#
# COMPACT_ATOMS: atom_id res chain seq x y z
N MET A 1 45.00 -14.71 -2.13
CA MET A 1 43.85 -14.39 -1.25
C MET A 1 42.68 -14.03 -2.17
N LYS A 2 41.55 -14.75 -2.10
CA LYS A 2 40.33 -14.36 -2.82
C LYS A 2 39.51 -13.44 -1.92
N ALA A 3 39.16 -12.26 -2.42
CA ALA A 3 38.21 -11.37 -1.75
C ALA A 3 36.81 -12.02 -1.81
N THR A 4 36.24 -12.30 -0.64
CA THR A 4 34.83 -12.61 -0.48
C THR A 4 34.05 -11.31 -0.65
N HIS A 5 33.40 -11.15 -1.80
CA HIS A 5 32.37 -10.13 -1.98
C HIS A 5 31.13 -10.63 -1.24
N ASN A 6 30.83 -10.04 -0.07
CA ASN A 6 29.49 -10.12 0.48
C ASN A 6 28.62 -9.22 -0.41
N PRO A 7 27.60 -9.75 -1.11
CA PRO A 7 26.65 -8.90 -1.80
C PRO A 7 26.00 -7.96 -0.77
N PRO A 8 25.70 -6.70 -1.14
CA PRO A 8 24.92 -5.82 -0.29
C PRO A 8 23.61 -6.51 0.07
N THR A 9 23.26 -6.55 1.35
CA THR A 9 21.90 -6.91 1.78
C THR A 9 20.95 -5.88 1.15
N GLU A 10 20.13 -6.30 0.19
CA GLU A 10 19.09 -5.45 -0.35
C GLU A 10 18.18 -5.00 0.80
N THR A 11 18.15 -3.69 1.03
CA THR A 11 17.34 -3.12 2.10
C THR A 11 15.89 -3.13 1.62
N ARG A 12 15.04 -3.91 2.30
CA ARG A 12 13.61 -3.94 1.98
C ARG A 12 12.97 -2.57 2.22
N PRO A 13 11.98 -2.18 1.40
CA PRO A 13 11.26 -0.93 1.60
C PRO A 13 10.49 -0.95 2.94
N THR A 14 10.53 0.19 3.61
CA THR A 14 9.74 0.47 4.81
C THR A 14 8.29 0.78 4.45
N PRO A 15 7.34 0.60 5.39
CA PRO A 15 5.96 1.06 5.17
C PRO A 15 5.88 2.54 4.77
N ALA A 16 6.68 3.41 5.38
CA ALA A 16 6.69 4.84 5.05
C ALA A 16 7.11 5.11 3.59
N GLU A 17 8.08 4.36 3.05
CA GLU A 17 8.49 4.49 1.65
C GLU A 17 7.38 4.01 0.70
N LEU A 18 6.72 2.90 1.01
CA LEU A 18 5.64 2.37 0.18
C LEU A 18 4.40 3.28 0.18
N LEU A 19 4.03 3.85 1.32
CA LEU A 19 2.90 4.79 1.40
C LEU A 19 3.17 6.09 0.62
N ARG A 20 4.40 6.62 0.67
CA ARG A 20 4.81 7.76 -0.18
C ARG A 20 4.85 7.40 -1.66
N GLY A 21 5.30 6.18 -1.98
CA GLY A 21 5.26 5.64 -3.33
C GLY A 21 3.84 5.55 -3.87
N ALA A 22 2.90 5.04 -3.07
CA ALA A 22 1.48 4.97 -3.40
C ALA A 22 0.87 6.36 -3.64
N ALA A 23 1.15 7.32 -2.76
CA ALA A 23 0.69 8.71 -2.92
C ALA A 23 1.22 9.33 -4.23
N THR A 24 2.49 9.07 -4.55
CA THR A 24 3.11 9.52 -5.81
C THR A 24 2.44 8.85 -7.01
N TYR A 25 2.18 7.54 -6.93
CA TYR A 25 1.50 6.79 -7.98
C TYR A 25 0.12 7.37 -8.29
N LEU A 26 -0.72 7.58 -7.27
CA LEU A 26 -2.08 8.09 -7.44
C LEU A 26 -2.10 9.49 -8.09
N ARG A 27 -1.13 10.35 -7.75
CA ARG A 27 -1.00 11.67 -8.39
C ARG A 27 -0.60 11.59 -9.86
N LEU A 28 0.21 10.60 -10.24
CA LEU A 28 0.73 10.48 -11.60
C LEU A 28 -0.20 9.71 -12.53
N HIS A 29 -0.86 8.67 -12.02
CA HIS A 29 -1.57 7.68 -12.81
C HIS A 29 -3.08 7.66 -12.56
N GLY A 30 -3.56 8.47 -11.61
CA GLY A 30 -4.97 8.60 -11.29
C GLY A 30 -5.43 7.68 -10.16
N TRP A 31 -6.57 8.05 -9.60
CA TRP A 31 -7.22 7.37 -8.49
C TRP A 31 -8.61 6.89 -8.89
N THR A 32 -8.99 5.71 -8.41
CA THR A 32 -10.30 5.11 -8.65
C THR A 32 -10.89 4.49 -7.37
N THR A 33 -12.16 4.14 -7.43
CA THR A 33 -12.94 3.51 -6.35
C THR A 33 -13.50 2.17 -6.78
N GLY A 34 -13.80 1.28 -5.84
CA GLY A 34 -14.51 0.02 -6.05
C GLY A 34 -13.65 -1.14 -6.53
N GLN A 35 -12.67 -0.91 -7.41
CA GLN A 35 -11.73 -1.94 -7.89
C GLN A 35 -10.28 -1.53 -7.62
N PHE A 36 -9.37 -2.51 -7.55
CA PHE A 36 -7.93 -2.25 -7.33
C PHE A 36 -7.33 -1.37 -8.43
N TYR A 37 -7.71 -1.66 -9.68
CA TYR A 37 -7.23 -0.97 -10.86
C TYR A 37 -8.41 -0.72 -11.81
N ASP A 38 -8.42 0.45 -12.43
CA ASP A 38 -9.31 0.72 -13.56
C ASP A 38 -8.65 0.22 -14.85
N LEU A 39 -9.07 -0.97 -15.29
CA LEU A 39 -8.57 -1.62 -16.51
C LEU A 39 -9.43 -1.30 -17.75
N THR A 40 -10.37 -0.35 -17.65
CA THR A 40 -11.26 -0.01 -18.78
C THR A 40 -10.53 0.68 -19.94
N GLY A 41 -9.33 1.23 -19.69
CA GLY A 41 -8.41 1.72 -20.72
C GLY A 41 -7.78 0.64 -21.62
N GLY A 42 -7.97 -0.64 -21.26
CA GLY A 42 -7.42 -1.80 -21.97
C GLY A 42 -6.02 -2.22 -21.49
N ASP A 43 -5.55 -3.37 -21.98
CA ASP A 43 -4.32 -4.04 -21.51
C ASP A 43 -3.01 -3.28 -21.84
N SER A 44 -3.08 -2.14 -22.54
CA SER A 44 -1.90 -1.36 -22.95
C SER A 44 -1.42 -0.38 -21.88
N ASP A 45 -2.22 -0.05 -20.88
CA ASP A 45 -1.82 0.87 -19.82
C ASP A 45 -1.01 0.11 -18.76
N ALA A 46 0.31 0.22 -18.85
CA ALA A 46 1.24 -0.39 -17.89
C ALA A 46 1.05 0.14 -16.45
N PHE A 47 0.39 1.29 -16.30
CA PHE A 47 0.14 1.97 -15.02
C PHE A 47 -1.30 2.52 -14.98
N PRO A 48 -2.30 1.66 -14.76
CA PRO A 48 -3.71 2.06 -14.72
C PRO A 48 -4.04 2.88 -13.46
N PRO A 49 -5.07 3.75 -13.48
CA PRO A 49 -5.59 4.35 -12.25
C PRO A 49 -5.88 3.28 -11.20
N ALA A 50 -5.59 3.56 -9.93
CA ALA A 50 -5.70 2.56 -8.88
C ALA A 50 -6.48 3.09 -7.66
N CYS A 51 -7.06 2.19 -6.88
CA CYS A 51 -7.49 2.53 -5.53
C CYS A 51 -6.28 2.63 -4.58
N THR A 52 -6.50 3.04 -3.34
CA THR A 52 -5.45 3.14 -2.32
C THR A 52 -4.67 1.83 -2.15
N ALA A 53 -5.36 0.69 -2.03
CA ALA A 53 -4.71 -0.62 -1.89
C ALA A 53 -3.91 -1.01 -3.15
N GLY A 54 -4.48 -0.81 -4.34
CA GLY A 54 -3.79 -1.06 -5.62
C GLY A 54 -2.52 -0.23 -5.79
N ALA A 55 -2.56 1.04 -5.38
CA ALA A 55 -1.37 1.90 -5.43
C ALA A 55 -0.26 1.44 -4.47
N ILE A 56 -0.61 0.94 -3.27
CA ILE A 56 0.37 0.33 -2.35
C ILE A 56 0.97 -0.93 -2.95
N THR A 57 0.16 -1.76 -3.61
CA THR A 57 0.64 -2.95 -4.33
C THR A 57 1.64 -2.53 -5.42
N ILE A 58 1.31 -1.53 -6.25
CA ILE A 58 2.25 -1.06 -7.28
C ILE A 58 3.53 -0.51 -6.67
N ALA A 59 3.45 0.24 -5.57
CA ALA A 59 4.63 0.76 -4.89
C ALA A 59 5.57 -0.36 -4.38
N ALA A 60 5.02 -1.50 -3.97
CA ALA A 60 5.81 -2.65 -3.52
C ALA A 60 6.35 -3.49 -4.68
N TYR A 61 5.54 -3.75 -5.71
CA TYR A 61 5.85 -4.70 -6.79
C TYR A 61 6.47 -4.06 -8.04
N GLY A 62 6.41 -2.74 -8.18
CA GLY A 62 6.81 -2.00 -9.38
C GLY A 62 5.93 -2.25 -10.62
N ARG A 63 4.85 -3.02 -10.47
CA ARG A 63 3.87 -3.37 -11.52
C ARG A 63 2.50 -3.57 -10.89
N PHE A 64 1.44 -3.43 -11.69
CA PHE A 64 0.11 -3.82 -11.23
C PHE A 64 -0.04 -5.35 -11.26
N ILE A 65 -0.80 -5.88 -10.29
CA ILE A 65 -1.09 -7.32 -10.17
C ILE A 65 -2.57 -7.50 -10.50
N ALA A 66 -2.89 -7.86 -11.74
CA ALA A 66 -4.27 -7.89 -12.26
C ALA A 66 -5.23 -8.75 -11.42
N SER A 67 -4.74 -9.87 -10.88
CA SER A 67 -5.54 -10.78 -10.04
C SER A 67 -5.83 -10.22 -8.64
N GLY A 68 -5.19 -9.11 -8.27
CA GLY A 68 -5.17 -8.58 -6.90
C GLY A 68 -4.19 -9.33 -6.00
N ILE A 69 -3.84 -8.71 -4.87
CA ILE A 69 -2.83 -9.26 -3.95
C ILE A 69 -3.34 -10.50 -3.18
N CYS A 70 -4.66 -10.65 -3.02
CA CYS A 70 -5.29 -11.73 -2.23
C CYS A 70 -5.38 -13.08 -2.95
N THR A 71 -5.03 -13.15 -4.23
CA THR A 71 -5.23 -14.32 -5.10
C THR A 71 -3.92 -14.94 -5.56
N LEU A 72 -2.80 -14.52 -4.97
CA LEU A 72 -1.48 -15.06 -5.31
C LEU A 72 -1.29 -16.44 -4.67
N ASP A 73 -1.07 -17.45 -5.51
CA ASP A 73 -0.80 -18.83 -5.06
C ASP A 73 0.53 -18.96 -4.30
N GLU A 74 1.54 -18.17 -4.70
CA GLU A 74 2.86 -18.14 -4.08
C GLU A 74 3.28 -16.67 -3.83
N PRO A 75 3.27 -16.18 -2.59
CA PRO A 75 3.57 -14.78 -2.30
C PRO A 75 5.06 -14.45 -2.47
N GLU A 76 5.36 -13.53 -3.39
CA GLU A 76 6.69 -12.91 -3.55
C GLU A 76 7.06 -12.05 -2.30
N PRO A 77 8.34 -11.74 -2.05
CA PRO A 77 8.76 -10.87 -0.94
C PRO A 77 7.97 -9.55 -0.82
N GLU A 78 7.63 -8.94 -1.95
CA GLU A 78 6.89 -7.69 -2.12
C GLU A 78 5.46 -7.80 -1.61
N HIS A 79 4.88 -9.02 -1.60
CA HIS A 79 3.58 -9.30 -1.00
C HIS A 79 3.58 -8.90 0.48
N TYR A 80 4.59 -9.38 1.21
CA TYR A 80 4.72 -9.09 2.64
C TYR A 80 5.03 -7.62 2.89
N ASP A 81 5.76 -6.96 1.99
CA ASP A 81 6.07 -5.55 2.11
C ASP A 81 4.81 -4.68 1.92
N ALA A 82 4.00 -4.98 0.90
CA ALA A 82 2.68 -4.38 0.69
C ALA A 82 1.74 -4.61 1.87
N MET A 83 1.62 -5.86 2.36
CA MET A 83 0.75 -6.20 3.49
C MET A 83 1.15 -5.48 4.78
N ARG A 84 2.45 -5.27 5.04
CA ARG A 84 2.91 -4.46 6.17
C ARG A 84 2.49 -3.00 6.04
N ALA A 85 2.62 -2.41 4.85
CA ALA A 85 2.19 -1.04 4.59
C ALA A 85 0.67 -0.88 4.72
N MET A 86 -0.11 -1.81 4.15
CA MET A 86 -1.57 -1.84 4.26
C MET A 86 -2.03 -1.99 5.71
N ARG A 87 -1.39 -2.87 6.49
CA ARG A 87 -1.73 -3.01 7.91
C ARG A 87 -1.48 -1.72 8.69
N PHE A 88 -0.34 -1.09 8.49
CA PHE A 88 -0.05 0.18 9.13
C PHE A 88 -1.06 1.27 8.74
N LEU A 89 -1.41 1.37 7.46
CA LEU A 89 -2.41 2.33 7.01
C LEU A 89 -3.80 2.02 7.60
N ALA A 90 -4.22 0.76 7.62
CA ALA A 90 -5.50 0.38 8.20
C ALA A 90 -5.57 0.75 9.70
N ASP A 91 -4.50 0.47 10.45
CA ASP A 91 -4.42 0.84 11.88
C ASP A 91 -4.41 2.37 12.08
N TYR A 92 -3.87 3.14 11.13
CA TYR A 92 -3.92 4.61 11.12
C TYR A 92 -5.33 5.15 10.80
N LEU A 93 -6.03 4.53 9.85
CA LEU A 93 -7.36 4.96 9.41
C LEU A 93 -8.45 4.60 10.42
N ASP A 94 -8.30 3.47 11.09
CA ASP A 94 -9.22 2.97 12.11
C ASP A 94 -8.43 2.32 13.25
N SER A 95 -8.00 3.14 14.21
CA SER A 95 -7.25 2.69 15.38
C SER A 95 -8.10 1.89 16.37
N ASP A 96 -9.43 2.07 16.31
CA ASP A 96 -10.41 1.42 17.19
C ASP A 96 -10.99 0.17 16.56
N ARG A 97 -10.43 -0.30 15.44
CA ARG A 97 -10.73 -1.56 14.77
C ARG A 97 -10.80 -2.68 15.81
N THR A 98 -12.00 -2.89 16.29
CA THR A 98 -12.40 -3.95 17.19
C THR A 98 -13.24 -4.88 16.33
N PRO A 99 -12.92 -6.18 16.26
CA PRO A 99 -13.79 -7.11 15.57
C PRO A 99 -15.17 -7.05 16.21
N ASP A 100 -16.12 -6.38 15.56
CA ASP A 100 -17.53 -6.47 15.92
C ASP A 100 -17.95 -7.91 15.62
N GLU A 101 -18.58 -8.58 16.60
CA GLU A 101 -18.71 -10.04 16.72
C GLU A 101 -18.54 -10.83 15.40
N GLY A 102 -17.29 -11.22 15.11
CA GLY A 102 -16.89 -11.79 13.82
C GLY A 102 -15.37 -11.82 13.61
N PHE A 103 -14.93 -12.17 12.40
CA PHE A 103 -13.53 -11.99 12.00
C PHE A 103 -13.25 -10.49 11.83
N PRO A 104 -12.16 -9.94 12.39
CA PRO A 104 -11.84 -8.52 12.22
C PRO A 104 -11.70 -8.19 10.73
N PRO A 105 -12.19 -7.02 10.27
CA PRO A 105 -12.07 -6.64 8.87
C PRO A 105 -10.61 -6.72 8.45
N SER A 106 -10.33 -7.22 7.23
CA SER A 106 -8.95 -7.27 6.77
C SER A 106 -8.43 -5.85 6.56
N SER A 107 -7.11 -5.65 6.56
CA SER A 107 -6.54 -4.32 6.29
C SER A 107 -6.98 -3.78 4.92
N ILE A 108 -7.22 -4.68 3.96
CA ILE A 108 -7.70 -4.34 2.62
C ILE A 108 -9.15 -3.85 2.67
N ASP A 109 -10.00 -4.49 3.48
CA ASP A 109 -11.40 -4.07 3.64
C ASP A 109 -11.47 -2.69 4.29
N VAL A 110 -10.72 -2.45 5.37
CA VAL A 110 -10.66 -1.13 6.03
C VAL A 110 -10.22 -0.04 5.03
N ILE A 111 -9.17 -0.31 4.26
CA ILE A 111 -8.67 0.63 3.25
C ILE A 111 -9.71 0.82 2.14
N GLY A 112 -10.35 -0.26 1.68
CA GLY A 112 -11.36 -0.24 0.63
C GLY A 112 -12.58 0.58 1.02
N ASP A 113 -13.18 0.29 2.18
CA ASP A 113 -14.34 1.00 2.70
C ASP A 113 -14.05 2.49 2.90
N TRP A 114 -12.87 2.83 3.42
CA TRP A 114 -12.44 4.22 3.60
C TRP A 114 -12.17 4.94 2.27
N ASN A 115 -11.54 4.24 1.30
CA ASN A 115 -11.25 4.75 -0.05
C ASN A 115 -12.55 5.02 -0.82
N ASP A 116 -13.52 4.12 -0.69
CA ASP A 116 -14.77 4.15 -1.45
C ASP A 116 -15.87 4.96 -0.76
N HIS A 117 -15.56 5.58 0.38
CA HIS A 117 -16.51 6.42 1.10
C HIS A 117 -17.09 7.52 0.17
N PRO A 118 -18.42 7.72 0.12
CA PRO A 118 -19.03 8.75 -0.70
C PRO A 118 -18.45 10.14 -0.43
N GLY A 119 -18.03 10.83 -1.49
CA GLY A 119 -17.42 12.16 -1.38
C GLY A 119 -15.92 12.17 -1.04
N ARG A 120 -15.28 11.01 -0.87
CA ARG A 120 -13.83 10.90 -0.77
C ARG A 120 -13.17 11.55 -1.99
N THR A 121 -12.06 12.24 -1.78
CA THR A 121 -11.29 12.87 -2.86
C THR A 121 -9.87 12.31 -2.94
N LEU A 122 -9.24 12.44 -4.11
CA LEU A 122 -7.83 12.09 -4.29
C LEU A 122 -6.91 12.85 -3.31
N ASP A 123 -7.19 14.12 -3.05
CA ASP A 123 -6.35 14.92 -2.14
C ASP A 123 -6.41 14.40 -0.70
N GLU A 124 -7.59 14.02 -0.22
CA GLU A 124 -7.73 13.35 1.09
C GLU A 124 -7.02 12.00 1.13
N VAL A 125 -7.09 11.23 0.03
CA VAL A 125 -6.39 9.94 -0.06
C VAL A 125 -4.88 10.11 0.03
N VAL A 126 -4.34 11.05 -0.73
CA VAL A 126 -2.92 11.37 -0.74
C VAL A 126 -2.45 11.96 0.58
N ASP A 127 -3.26 12.80 1.22
CA ASP A 127 -2.95 13.40 2.51
C ASP A 127 -2.88 12.34 3.62
N ALA A 128 -3.83 11.40 3.66
CA ALA A 128 -3.80 10.30 4.61
C ALA A 128 -2.58 9.39 4.41
N LEU A 129 -2.26 9.01 3.17
CA LEU A 129 -1.06 8.22 2.85
C LEU A 129 0.23 8.92 3.31
N THR A 130 0.32 10.23 3.05
CA THR A 130 1.50 11.03 3.39
C THR A 130 1.62 11.21 4.91
N THR A 131 0.51 11.46 5.60
CA THR A 131 0.47 11.64 7.05
C THR A 131 0.78 10.34 7.77
N ALA A 132 0.20 9.22 7.37
CA ALA A 132 0.53 7.90 7.89
C ALA A 132 2.03 7.57 7.69
N ALA A 133 2.59 7.87 6.51
CA ALA A 133 4.02 7.66 6.26
C ALA A 133 4.92 8.49 7.20
N ASN A 134 4.51 9.72 7.50
CA ASN A 134 5.22 10.59 8.44
C ASN A 134 5.10 10.08 9.87
N GLU A 135 3.92 9.64 10.29
CA GLU A 135 3.71 9.04 11.62
C GLU A 135 4.61 7.82 11.83
N TRP A 136 4.65 6.89 10.87
CA TRP A 136 5.57 5.75 10.90
C TRP A 136 7.02 6.21 11.12
N SER A 137 7.44 7.22 10.35
CA SER A 137 8.81 7.74 10.38
C SER A 137 9.16 8.33 11.76
N THR A 138 8.21 9.01 12.39
CA THR A 138 8.40 9.58 13.73
C THR A 138 8.41 8.53 14.84
N ALA A 139 7.51 7.54 14.78
CA ALA A 139 7.38 6.49 15.78
C ALA A 139 8.65 5.62 15.85
N THR A 140 9.23 5.30 14.70
CA THR A 140 10.45 4.48 14.61
C THR A 140 11.73 5.26 14.92
N ALA A 141 11.80 6.56 14.58
CA ALA A 141 12.90 7.42 15.02
C ALA A 141 12.94 7.57 16.55
N GLY A 142 11.79 7.47 17.23
CA GLY A 142 11.69 7.45 18.69
C GLY A 142 12.10 6.13 19.35
N SER A 143 12.08 5.01 18.62
CA SER A 143 12.42 3.68 19.13
C SER A 143 13.93 3.35 19.13
N ILE A 144 14.77 4.25 18.63
CA ILE A 144 16.24 4.10 18.55
C ILE A 144 16.95 4.96 19.63
N ARG A 145 16.33 5.17 20.79
CA ARG A 145 16.94 5.90 21.91
C ARG A 145 17.03 5.05 23.17
#